data_AF-A0A0Q9WL08-F1
#
_entry.id   AF-A0A0Q9WL08-F1
#
_cell.length_a   1.000
_cell.length_b   1.000
_cell.length_c   1.000
_cell.angle_alpha   90.00
_cell.angle_beta   90.00
_cell.angle_gamma   90.00
#
_symmetry.space_group_name_H-M   'P 1'
#
loop_
_entity.id
_entity.type
_entity.pdbx_description
1 polymer ?
#
loop_
_entity_poly.entity_id
_entity_poly.type
_entity_poly.pdbx_seq_one_letter_code
_entity_poly.pdbx_strand_id
1 'polypeptide(L)'
;MANMYKPNALDREFDEFWTKVNCFAVMDFPYDQRCEFVRNANNCVYGTNFVPYMHLLACDFKCRNVFEEYIFVTLFLILCFELLLFLSHVVRLYYTPALKAVSRMLHMNEHLAGVTIMALGNTLPDMIANMCAIYDDAPIFGNCLSSALFVTMFTGGLVCYLSPFRMSPYDTVRDLLFFIFGVLLLEYAIITEESISITECILMMTVYVIYLIVNVIDVYIINRNLKSLRREIDALYELPQSDDVKQKREALESTYKLLSQDDRLFDKSRRRTCHN
;
A
#
# COMPACT_ATOMS: atom_id res chain seq x y z
N MET A 1 -14.23 -6.39 58.71
CA MET A 1 -13.03 -6.27 57.86
C MET A 1 -13.19 -7.29 56.74
N ALA A 2 -13.40 -6.83 55.51
CA ALA A 2 -13.50 -7.74 54.37
C ALA A 2 -12.16 -8.46 54.22
N ASN A 3 -12.17 -9.79 54.20
CA ASN A 3 -10.98 -10.59 53.91
C ASN A 3 -10.51 -10.19 52.50
N MET A 4 -9.40 -9.46 52.44
CA MET A 4 -8.74 -9.09 51.20
C MET A 4 -8.15 -10.36 50.61
N TYR A 5 -8.87 -10.93 49.63
CA TYR A 5 -8.44 -12.10 48.88
C TYR A 5 -7.05 -11.85 48.28
N LYS A 6 -6.08 -12.69 48.65
CA LYS A 6 -4.75 -12.66 48.05
C LYS A 6 -4.73 -13.67 46.90
N PRO A 7 -4.54 -13.23 45.65
CA PRO A 7 -4.59 -14.12 44.50
C PRO A 7 -3.45 -15.14 44.53
N ASN A 8 -3.82 -16.38 44.18
CA ASN A 8 -2.96 -17.56 44.14
C ASN A 8 -2.14 -17.56 42.84
N ALA A 9 -1.14 -18.46 42.74
CA ALA A 9 -0.42 -18.67 41.47
C ALA A 9 -1.36 -19.07 40.32
N LEU A 10 -2.38 -19.89 40.61
CA LEU A 10 -3.39 -20.31 39.64
C LEU A 10 -4.24 -19.13 39.13
N ASP A 11 -4.61 -18.20 40.01
CA ASP A 11 -5.41 -17.03 39.61
C ASP A 11 -4.62 -16.13 38.65
N ARG A 12 -3.31 -16.02 38.87
CA ARG A 12 -2.41 -15.28 37.96
C ARG A 12 -2.29 -15.97 36.60
N GLU A 13 -2.21 -17.31 36.57
CA GLU A 13 -2.21 -18.04 35.31
C GLU A 13 -3.54 -17.89 34.54
N PHE A 14 -4.67 -17.85 35.25
CA PHE A 14 -5.98 -17.59 34.63
C PHE A 14 -6.11 -16.16 34.10
N ASP A 15 -5.63 -15.15 34.83
CA ASP A 15 -5.61 -13.76 34.35
C ASP A 15 -4.67 -13.60 33.13
N GLU A 16 -3.54 -14.30 33.13
CA GLU A 16 -2.63 -14.38 31.97
C GLU A 16 -3.28 -15.09 30.77
N PHE A 17 -4.12 -16.10 31.00
CA PHE A 17 -4.85 -16.77 29.93
C PHE A 17 -5.81 -15.80 29.23
N TRP A 18 -6.64 -15.05 29.97
CA TRP A 18 -7.63 -14.14 29.38
C TRP A 18 -7.01 -12.95 28.63
N THR A 19 -5.79 -12.58 28.99
CA THR A 19 -5.01 -11.55 28.29
C THR A 19 -4.34 -12.08 27.02
N LYS A 20 -3.95 -13.37 26.97
CA LYS A 20 -3.22 -13.96 25.83
C LYS A 20 -4.08 -14.79 24.88
N VAL A 21 -5.29 -15.18 25.28
CA VAL A 21 -6.13 -16.07 24.48
C VAL A 21 -6.56 -15.42 23.16
N ASN A 22 -6.49 -16.20 22.08
CA ASN A 22 -6.95 -15.77 20.76
C ASN A 22 -8.47 -15.73 20.73
N CYS A 23 -9.04 -14.62 20.22
CA CYS A 23 -10.49 -14.46 20.16
C CYS A 23 -11.18 -15.52 19.28
N PHE A 24 -10.47 -16.11 18.32
CA PHE A 24 -10.98 -17.20 17.47
C PHE A 24 -11.35 -18.48 18.25
N ALA A 25 -10.80 -18.69 19.45
CA ALA A 25 -11.13 -19.85 20.28
C ALA A 25 -12.62 -19.89 20.71
N VAL A 26 -13.34 -18.77 20.62
CA VAL A 26 -14.80 -18.68 20.85
C VAL A 26 -15.58 -19.71 20.05
N MET A 27 -15.13 -20.03 18.83
CA MET A 27 -15.85 -20.93 17.94
C MET A 27 -15.89 -22.38 18.46
N ASP A 28 -14.93 -22.77 19.30
CA ASP A 28 -14.85 -24.10 19.89
C ASP A 28 -15.77 -24.28 21.12
N PHE A 29 -16.27 -23.18 21.69
CA PHE A 29 -17.19 -23.22 22.83
C PHE A 29 -18.65 -23.39 22.40
N PRO A 30 -19.47 -24.05 23.24
CA PRO A 30 -20.91 -24.15 23.00
C PRO A 30 -21.56 -22.76 23.08
N TYR A 31 -22.61 -22.56 22.28
CA TYR A 31 -23.24 -21.25 22.01
C TYR A 31 -23.65 -20.46 23.26
N ASP A 32 -24.05 -21.15 24.33
CA ASP A 32 -24.45 -20.57 25.61
C ASP A 32 -23.29 -19.91 26.36
N GLN A 33 -22.06 -20.40 26.18
CA GLN A 33 -20.86 -19.93 26.89
C GLN A 33 -20.04 -18.91 26.09
N ARG A 34 -20.32 -18.77 24.78
CA ARG A 34 -19.56 -17.88 23.88
C ARG A 34 -19.56 -16.42 24.34
N CYS A 35 -20.69 -15.91 24.83
CA CYS A 35 -20.76 -14.51 25.26
C CYS A 35 -19.93 -14.24 26.53
N GLU A 36 -19.93 -15.19 27.48
CA GLU A 36 -19.12 -15.07 28.69
C GLU A 36 -17.62 -15.10 28.36
N PHE A 37 -17.22 -15.98 27.44
CA PHE A 37 -15.84 -16.02 26.95
C PHE A 37 -15.43 -14.71 26.28
N VAL A 38 -16.24 -14.18 25.34
CA VAL A 38 -15.93 -12.94 24.60
C VAL A 38 -15.80 -11.73 25.53
N ARG A 39 -16.60 -11.67 26.61
CA ARG A 39 -16.54 -10.59 27.61
C ARG A 39 -15.29 -10.65 28.48
N ASN A 40 -14.79 -11.85 28.76
CA ASN A 40 -13.64 -12.04 29.64
C ASN A 40 -12.31 -11.96 28.87
N ALA A 41 -12.31 -12.31 27.58
CA ALA A 41 -11.11 -12.23 26.75
C ALA A 41 -10.80 -10.79 26.30
N ASN A 42 -9.73 -10.19 26.83
CA ASN A 42 -9.35 -8.81 26.52
C ASN A 42 -9.05 -8.60 25.02
N ASN A 43 -8.43 -9.58 24.36
CA ASN A 43 -8.14 -9.51 22.92
C ASN A 43 -9.40 -9.45 22.05
N CYS A 44 -10.55 -9.98 22.53
CA CYS A 44 -11.81 -9.85 21.81
C CYS A 44 -12.38 -8.42 21.88
N VAL A 45 -12.14 -7.71 22.98
CA VAL A 45 -12.71 -6.38 23.25
C VAL A 45 -11.83 -5.26 22.69
N TYR A 46 -10.50 -5.39 22.81
CA TYR A 46 -9.54 -4.38 22.36
C TYR A 46 -8.89 -4.71 21.00
N GLY A 47 -8.83 -5.99 20.62
CA GLY A 47 -8.16 -6.45 19.39
C GLY A 47 -9.03 -6.50 18.14
N THR A 48 -10.35 -6.31 18.25
CA THR A 48 -11.24 -6.25 17.08
C THR A 48 -11.59 -4.79 16.72
N ASN A 49 -10.95 -4.27 15.67
CA ASN A 49 -11.14 -2.91 15.14
C ASN A 49 -12.61 -2.55 14.84
N PHE A 50 -12.93 -1.25 14.99
CA PHE A 50 -14.14 -0.43 14.65
C PHE A 50 -15.55 -1.05 14.83
N VAL A 51 -15.75 -2.32 14.45
CA VAL A 51 -16.97 -3.10 14.64
C VAL A 51 -16.61 -4.40 15.39
N PRO A 52 -16.97 -4.54 16.69
CA PRO A 52 -16.64 -5.72 17.49
C PRO A 52 -17.54 -6.91 17.10
N TYR A 53 -17.26 -7.52 15.95
CA TYR A 53 -18.13 -8.51 15.32
C TYR A 53 -18.30 -9.79 16.15
N MET A 54 -17.26 -10.21 16.90
CA MET A 54 -17.35 -11.36 17.81
C MET A 54 -18.28 -11.09 18.99
N HIS A 55 -18.26 -9.87 19.54
CA HIS A 55 -19.19 -9.47 20.60
C HIS A 55 -20.61 -9.34 20.06
N LEU A 56 -20.79 -8.75 18.88
CA LEU A 56 -22.09 -8.66 18.21
C LEU A 56 -22.69 -10.05 17.99
N LEU A 57 -21.91 -10.99 17.44
CA LEU A 57 -22.34 -12.35 17.17
C LEU A 57 -22.68 -13.14 18.45
N ALA A 58 -21.80 -13.12 19.45
CA ALA A 58 -21.95 -13.93 20.65
C ALA A 58 -22.91 -13.33 21.70
N CYS A 59 -22.86 -12.02 21.92
CA CYS A 59 -23.56 -11.36 23.04
C CYS A 59 -24.82 -10.59 22.63
N ASP A 60 -24.79 -9.87 21.51
CA ASP A 60 -25.92 -9.00 21.10
C ASP A 60 -26.97 -9.79 20.31
N PHE A 61 -26.56 -10.49 19.25
CA PHE A 61 -27.44 -11.34 18.44
C PHE A 61 -27.76 -12.68 19.11
N LYS A 62 -26.91 -13.14 20.05
CA LYS A 62 -27.04 -14.42 20.79
C LYS A 62 -27.38 -15.59 19.86
N CYS A 63 -26.60 -15.78 18.79
CA CYS A 63 -26.80 -16.90 17.89
C CYS A 63 -26.79 -18.21 18.70
N ARG A 64 -27.90 -18.95 18.68
CA ARG A 64 -28.07 -20.22 19.43
C ARG A 64 -27.93 -21.45 18.55
N ASN A 65 -27.99 -21.24 17.23
CA ASN A 65 -28.00 -22.29 16.24
C ASN A 65 -27.00 -21.97 15.14
N VAL A 66 -26.45 -23.03 14.54
CA VAL A 66 -25.54 -22.94 13.39
C VAL A 66 -26.19 -22.18 12.21
N PHE A 67 -27.51 -22.30 12.04
CA PHE A 67 -28.25 -21.59 10.98
C PHE A 67 -28.23 -20.06 11.15
N GLU A 68 -28.42 -19.56 12.37
CA GLU A 68 -28.35 -18.13 12.68
C GLU A 68 -26.94 -17.58 12.49
N GLU A 69 -25.93 -18.37 12.89
CA GLU A 69 -24.52 -18.05 12.68
C GLU A 69 -24.19 -17.92 11.18
N TYR A 70 -24.61 -18.87 10.35
CA TYR A 70 -24.42 -18.78 8.90
C TYR A 70 -25.14 -17.58 8.28
N ILE A 71 -26.36 -17.26 8.70
CA ILE A 71 -27.07 -16.06 8.22
C ILE A 71 -26.28 -14.80 8.58
N PHE A 72 -25.82 -14.68 9.82
CA PHE A 72 -25.03 -13.51 10.23
C PHE A 72 -23.72 -13.39 9.44
N VAL A 73 -22.96 -14.48 9.32
CA VAL A 73 -21.68 -14.49 8.59
C VAL A 73 -21.89 -14.16 7.11
N THR A 74 -22.92 -14.73 6.48
CA THR A 74 -23.23 -14.43 5.07
C THR A 74 -23.65 -12.97 4.87
N LEU A 75 -24.51 -12.42 5.74
CA LEU A 75 -24.87 -11.00 5.72
C LEU A 75 -23.66 -10.09 5.95
N PHE A 76 -22.78 -10.46 6.87
CA PHE A 76 -21.54 -9.72 7.15
C PHE A 76 -20.60 -9.75 5.94
N LEU A 77 -20.45 -10.88 5.26
CA LEU A 77 -19.66 -11.00 4.03
C LEU A 77 -20.25 -10.17 2.88
N ILE A 78 -21.57 -10.17 2.73
CA ILE A 78 -22.26 -9.32 1.74
C ILE A 78 -22.00 -7.84 2.06
N LEU A 79 -22.14 -7.42 3.33
CA LEU A 79 -21.84 -6.07 3.75
C LEU A 79 -20.37 -5.69 3.46
N CYS A 80 -19.41 -6.58 3.76
CA CYS A 80 -18.01 -6.37 3.45
C CYS A 80 -17.78 -6.21 1.94
N PHE A 81 -18.44 -7.04 1.12
CA PHE A 81 -18.35 -6.95 -0.34
C PHE A 81 -18.91 -5.62 -0.87
N GLU A 82 -20.06 -5.17 -0.38
CA GLU A 82 -20.65 -3.88 -0.74
C GLU A 82 -19.74 -2.71 -0.33
N LEU A 83 -19.12 -2.77 0.85
CA LEU A 83 -18.14 -1.77 1.30
C LEU A 83 -16.91 -1.72 0.38
N LEU A 84 -16.41 -2.89 -0.08
CA LEU A 84 -15.30 -2.95 -1.04
C LEU A 84 -15.69 -2.36 -2.41
N LEU A 85 -16.91 -2.64 -2.89
CA LEU A 85 -17.42 -2.03 -4.13
C LEU A 85 -17.56 -0.52 -3.99
N PHE A 86 -18.09 -0.04 -2.86
CA PHE A 86 -18.19 1.37 -2.55
C PHE A 86 -16.81 2.05 -2.50
N LEU A 87 -15.83 1.43 -1.83
CA LEU A 87 -14.46 1.92 -1.78
C LEU A 87 -13.85 2.01 -3.19
N SER A 88 -14.01 0.98 -4.02
CA SER A 88 -13.56 0.98 -5.42
C SER A 88 -14.19 2.14 -6.21
N HIS A 89 -15.49 2.39 -6.01
CA HIS A 89 -16.19 3.50 -6.64
C HIS A 89 -15.64 4.87 -6.22
N VAL A 90 -15.39 5.05 -4.92
CA VAL A 90 -14.81 6.28 -4.35
C VAL A 90 -13.40 6.51 -4.86
N VAL A 91 -12.56 5.47 -4.91
CA VAL A 91 -11.19 5.55 -5.43
C VAL A 91 -11.18 5.97 -6.90
N ARG A 92 -12.11 5.45 -7.69
CA ARG A 92 -12.22 5.78 -9.12
C ARG A 92 -12.68 7.22 -9.35
N LEU A 93 -13.68 7.71 -8.60
CA LEU A 93 -14.30 9.01 -8.83
C LEU A 93 -13.59 10.17 -8.13
N TYR A 94 -13.02 9.97 -6.94
CA TYR A 94 -12.47 11.04 -6.12
C TYR A 94 -10.94 10.94 -6.00
N TYR A 95 -10.43 9.76 -5.64
CA TYR A 95 -8.99 9.59 -5.37
C TYR A 95 -8.13 9.74 -6.62
N THR A 96 -8.45 9.00 -7.70
CA THR A 96 -7.66 9.04 -8.94
C THR A 96 -7.60 10.45 -9.56
N PRO A 97 -8.71 11.21 -9.68
CA PRO A 97 -8.67 12.58 -10.18
C PRO A 97 -7.92 13.56 -9.27
N ALA A 98 -8.07 13.44 -7.95
CA ALA A 98 -7.33 14.26 -6.99
C ALA A 98 -5.82 14.01 -7.10
N LEU A 99 -5.40 12.74 -7.19
CA LEU A 99 -4.00 12.38 -7.39
C LEU A 99 -3.44 12.98 -8.68
N LYS A 100 -4.22 12.95 -9.77
CA LYS A 100 -3.84 13.58 -11.05
C LYS A 100 -3.72 15.10 -10.92
N ALA A 101 -4.60 15.76 -10.18
CA ALA A 101 -4.52 17.20 -9.96
C ALA A 101 -3.25 17.56 -9.17
N VAL A 102 -2.96 16.84 -8.09
CA VAL A 102 -1.74 17.03 -7.28
C VAL A 102 -0.47 16.78 -8.08
N SER A 103 -0.43 15.68 -8.85
CA SER A 103 0.69 15.35 -9.76
C SER A 103 1.01 16.51 -10.71
N ARG A 104 -0.02 17.19 -11.23
CA ARG A 104 0.17 18.34 -12.12
C ARG A 104 0.65 19.58 -11.40
N MET A 105 0.15 19.86 -10.21
CA MET A 105 0.60 20.99 -9.39
C MET A 105 2.08 20.84 -9.03
N LEU A 106 2.54 19.60 -8.80
CA LEU A 106 3.92 19.28 -8.47
C LEU A 106 4.82 19.08 -9.70
N HIS A 107 4.29 19.22 -10.92
CA HIS A 107 5.03 18.96 -12.17
C HIS A 107 5.67 17.56 -12.24
N MET A 108 5.04 16.56 -11.62
CA MET A 108 5.48 15.16 -11.58
C MET A 108 4.70 14.33 -12.61
N ASN A 109 5.32 13.30 -13.19
CA ASN A 109 4.63 12.35 -14.08
C ASN A 109 3.71 11.41 -13.27
N GLU A 110 2.75 10.75 -13.93
CA GLU A 110 1.77 9.88 -13.26
C GLU A 110 2.46 8.67 -12.58
N HIS A 111 3.57 8.17 -13.13
CA HIS A 111 4.40 7.10 -12.54
C HIS A 111 5.01 7.52 -11.20
N LEU A 112 5.68 8.67 -11.17
CA LEU A 112 6.34 9.26 -10.01
C LEU A 112 5.32 9.58 -8.92
N ALA A 113 4.16 10.13 -9.29
CA ALA A 113 3.06 10.36 -8.34
C ALA A 113 2.54 9.06 -7.73
N GLY A 114 2.51 7.97 -8.50
CA GLY A 114 2.18 6.63 -8.04
C GLY A 114 3.20 6.09 -7.01
N VAL A 115 4.48 6.06 -7.37
CA VAL A 115 5.54 5.51 -6.49
C VAL A 115 5.85 6.38 -5.26
N THR A 116 5.40 7.64 -5.24
CA THR A 116 5.63 8.55 -4.10
C THR A 116 4.34 8.85 -3.35
N ILE A 117 3.44 9.67 -3.90
CA ILE A 117 2.27 10.20 -3.20
C ILE A 117 1.27 9.09 -2.86
N MET A 118 0.97 8.23 -3.84
CA MET A 118 0.04 7.13 -3.63
C MET A 118 0.62 6.08 -2.69
N ALA A 119 1.90 5.71 -2.87
CA ALA A 119 2.60 4.79 -1.98
C ALA A 119 2.64 5.31 -0.53
N LEU A 120 3.09 6.55 -0.32
CA LEU A 120 3.13 7.18 1.02
C LEU A 120 1.74 7.30 1.62
N GLY A 121 0.74 7.71 0.84
CA GLY A 121 -0.64 7.86 1.32
C GLY A 121 -1.24 6.54 1.83
N ASN A 122 -0.82 5.40 1.26
CA ASN A 122 -1.25 4.08 1.71
C ASN A 122 -0.44 3.57 2.91
N THR A 123 0.87 3.81 2.93
CA THR A 123 1.77 3.24 3.96
C THR A 123 1.82 4.06 5.25
N LEU A 124 1.58 5.37 5.21
CA LEU A 124 1.64 6.22 6.41
C LEU A 124 0.64 5.81 7.51
N PRO A 125 -0.66 5.57 7.22
CA PRO A 125 -1.61 5.13 8.24
C PRO A 125 -1.22 3.78 8.85
N ASP A 126 -0.72 2.85 8.02
CA ASP A 126 -0.26 1.54 8.46
C ASP A 126 0.97 1.65 9.37
N MET A 127 1.92 2.51 9.03
CA MET A 127 3.08 2.80 9.89
C MET A 127 2.65 3.32 11.26
N ILE A 128 1.71 4.27 11.30
CA ILE A 128 1.19 4.82 12.56
C ILE A 128 0.48 3.74 13.38
N ALA A 129 -0.33 2.89 12.74
CA ALA A 129 -1.02 1.78 13.42
C ALA A 129 -0.02 0.78 14.02
N ASN A 130 1.02 0.40 13.26
CA ASN A 130 2.08 -0.48 13.73
C ASN A 130 2.88 0.14 14.88
N MET A 131 3.12 1.45 14.87
CA MET A 131 3.78 2.14 15.99
C MET A 131 2.95 2.12 17.28
N CYS A 132 1.63 2.22 17.17
CA CYS A 132 0.73 2.09 18.34
C CYS A 132 0.75 0.66 18.90
N ALA A 133 0.92 -0.36 18.07
CA ALA A 133 0.94 -1.77 18.47
C ALA A 133 2.27 -2.23 19.10
N ILE A 134 3.31 -1.39 19.13
CA ILE A 134 4.63 -1.72 19.73
C ILE A 134 4.50 -2.08 21.21
N TYR A 135 3.51 -1.51 21.91
CA TYR A 135 3.32 -1.72 23.34
C TYR A 135 2.72 -3.09 23.69
N ASP A 136 2.21 -3.84 22.70
CA ASP A 136 1.47 -5.09 22.90
C ASP A 136 2.29 -6.36 22.57
N ASP A 137 3.63 -6.27 22.52
CA ASP A 137 4.54 -7.37 22.11
C ASP A 137 4.15 -8.02 20.77
N ALA A 138 3.49 -7.26 19.90
CA ALA A 138 3.00 -7.76 18.61
C ALA A 138 4.17 -8.11 17.67
N PRO A 139 4.06 -9.18 16.86
CA PRO A 139 5.07 -9.57 15.87
C PRO A 139 5.03 -8.64 14.63
N ILE A 140 5.30 -7.35 14.84
CA ILE A 140 5.14 -6.27 13.85
C ILE A 140 5.99 -6.53 12.61
N PHE A 141 7.25 -6.97 12.79
CA PHE A 141 8.16 -7.24 11.68
C PHE A 141 7.59 -8.28 10.70
N GLY A 142 7.12 -9.41 11.22
CA GLY A 142 6.55 -10.49 10.40
C GLY A 142 5.28 -10.04 9.67
N ASN A 143 4.42 -9.28 10.35
CA ASN A 143 3.19 -8.74 9.75
C ASN A 143 3.50 -7.75 8.61
N CYS A 144 4.40 -6.80 8.84
CA CYS A 144 4.83 -5.82 7.84
C CYS A 144 5.46 -6.49 6.63
N LEU A 145 6.37 -7.45 6.84
CA LEU A 145 7.04 -8.17 5.77
C LEU A 145 6.05 -8.98 4.92
N SER A 146 5.14 -9.70 5.57
CA SER A 146 4.13 -10.51 4.87
C SER A 146 3.18 -9.63 4.04
N SER A 147 2.77 -8.49 4.58
CA SER A 147 1.92 -7.51 3.88
C SER A 147 2.61 -6.94 2.64
N ALA A 148 3.88 -6.54 2.77
CA ALA A 148 4.68 -6.03 1.66
C ALA A 148 4.88 -7.08 0.55
N LEU A 149 5.17 -8.32 0.91
CA LEU A 149 5.30 -9.43 -0.05
C LEU A 149 3.97 -9.75 -0.74
N PHE A 150 2.86 -9.74 -0.02
CA PHE A 150 1.54 -9.95 -0.59
C PHE A 150 1.20 -8.88 -1.63
N VAL A 151 1.41 -7.60 -1.32
CA VAL A 151 1.11 -6.49 -2.26
C VAL A 151 2.01 -6.56 -3.50
N THR A 152 3.32 -6.81 -3.32
CA THR A 152 4.27 -6.81 -4.44
C THR A 152 4.11 -8.04 -5.34
N MET A 153 4.00 -9.23 -4.77
CA MET A 153 3.92 -10.48 -5.55
C MET A 153 2.50 -10.76 -6.03
N PHE A 154 1.53 -10.80 -5.12
CA PHE A 154 0.16 -11.21 -5.46
C PHE A 154 -0.60 -10.07 -6.15
N THR A 155 -0.69 -8.89 -5.52
CA THR A 155 -1.43 -7.77 -6.13
C THR A 155 -0.75 -7.27 -7.40
N GLY A 156 0.57 -7.04 -7.36
CA GLY A 156 1.34 -6.66 -8.55
C GLY A 156 1.21 -7.66 -9.70
N GLY A 157 1.37 -8.96 -9.42
CA GLY A 157 1.20 -10.03 -10.40
C GLY A 157 -0.22 -10.10 -10.98
N LEU A 158 -1.25 -9.94 -10.14
CA LEU A 158 -2.64 -9.93 -10.57
C LEU A 158 -2.95 -8.75 -11.50
N VAL A 159 -2.41 -7.55 -11.21
CA VAL A 159 -2.59 -6.37 -12.10
C VAL A 159 -1.94 -6.61 -13.45
N CYS A 160 -0.71 -7.16 -13.48
CA CYS A 160 -0.01 -7.52 -14.72
C CYS A 160 -0.79 -8.56 -15.54
N TYR A 161 -1.44 -9.52 -14.86
CA TYR A 161 -2.25 -10.56 -15.51
C TYR A 161 -3.57 -10.02 -16.08
N LEU A 162 -4.31 -9.22 -15.29
CA LEU A 162 -5.63 -8.72 -15.67
C LEU A 162 -5.59 -7.58 -16.69
N SER A 163 -4.53 -6.77 -16.70
CA SER A 163 -4.44 -5.58 -17.53
C SER A 163 -3.05 -5.43 -18.12
N PRO A 164 -2.81 -5.96 -19.34
CA PRO A 164 -1.54 -5.76 -20.02
C PRO A 164 -1.39 -4.28 -20.40
N PHE A 165 -0.56 -3.56 -19.64
CA PHE A 165 -0.19 -2.17 -19.90
C PHE A 165 1.22 -2.11 -20.50
N ARG A 166 1.53 -1.02 -21.20
CA ARG A 166 2.88 -0.74 -21.68
C ARG A 166 3.59 0.15 -20.65
N MET A 167 4.64 -0.36 -20.03
CA MET A 167 5.55 0.40 -19.17
C MET A 167 6.82 0.77 -19.92
N SER A 168 7.45 1.88 -19.54
CA SER A 168 8.80 2.22 -19.96
C SER A 168 9.77 1.20 -19.33
N PRO A 169 10.52 0.42 -20.14
CA PRO A 169 11.41 -0.60 -19.59
C PRO A 169 12.52 -0.01 -18.72
N TYR A 170 12.93 1.24 -18.99
CA TYR A 170 13.95 1.94 -18.22
C TYR A 170 13.51 2.22 -16.78
N ASP A 171 12.35 2.85 -16.58
CA ASP A 171 11.86 3.18 -15.24
C ASP A 171 11.53 1.92 -14.44
N THR A 172 10.90 0.93 -15.08
CA THR A 172 10.58 -0.35 -14.43
C THR A 172 11.84 -1.11 -13.98
N VAL A 173 12.86 -1.19 -14.83
CA VAL A 173 14.12 -1.87 -14.47
C VAL A 173 14.83 -1.12 -13.35
N ARG A 174 14.89 0.21 -13.40
CA ARG A 174 15.46 1.03 -12.32
C ARG A 174 14.75 0.73 -11.00
N ASP A 175 13.42 0.83 -10.98
CA ASP A 175 12.63 0.65 -9.76
C ASP A 175 12.76 -0.77 -9.21
N LEU A 176 12.76 -1.78 -10.09
CA LEU A 176 12.95 -3.18 -9.69
C LEU A 176 14.36 -3.45 -9.15
N LEU A 177 15.40 -2.84 -9.73
CA LEU A 177 16.77 -2.97 -9.24
C LEU A 177 16.93 -2.39 -7.83
N PHE A 178 16.38 -1.20 -7.56
CA PHE A 178 16.38 -0.62 -6.22
C PHE A 178 15.56 -1.47 -5.23
N PHE A 179 14.44 -2.03 -5.67
CA PHE A 179 13.64 -2.93 -4.85
C PHE A 179 14.40 -4.21 -4.48
N ILE A 180 15.00 -4.90 -5.47
CA ILE A 180 15.82 -6.10 -5.24
C ILE A 180 17.01 -5.76 -4.34
N PHE A 181 17.67 -4.63 -4.58
CA PHE A 181 18.78 -4.19 -3.73
C PHE A 181 18.36 -3.97 -2.28
N GLY A 182 17.21 -3.33 -2.04
CA GLY A 182 16.67 -3.15 -0.69
C GLY A 182 16.33 -4.48 0.00
N VAL A 183 15.73 -5.42 -0.72
CA VAL A 183 15.42 -6.76 -0.19
C VAL A 183 16.68 -7.54 0.13
N LEU A 184 17.70 -7.52 -0.74
CA LEU A 184 18.98 -8.19 -0.49
C LEU A 184 19.72 -7.58 0.69
N LEU A 185 19.68 -6.25 0.85
CA LEU A 185 20.26 -5.58 2.00
C LEU A 185 19.52 -6.02 3.28
N LEU A 186 18.20 -6.22 3.21
CA LEU A 186 17.39 -6.63 4.37
C LEU A 186 17.69 -8.07 4.75
N GLU A 187 17.77 -8.95 3.75
CA GLU A 187 18.22 -10.33 3.93
C GLU A 187 19.62 -10.38 4.55
N TYR A 188 20.55 -9.56 4.06
CA TYR A 188 21.91 -9.46 4.61
C TYR A 188 21.92 -9.01 6.07
N ALA A 189 21.13 -7.99 6.45
CA ALA A 189 21.02 -7.53 7.83
C ALA A 189 20.48 -8.63 8.77
N ILE A 190 19.46 -9.37 8.33
CA ILE A 190 18.86 -10.46 9.12
C ILE A 190 19.82 -11.64 9.30
N ILE A 191 20.64 -11.96 8.30
CA ILE A 191 21.57 -13.09 8.37
C ILE A 191 22.82 -12.75 9.20
N THR A 192 23.26 -11.48 9.17
CA THR A 192 24.54 -11.08 9.79
C THR A 192 24.42 -10.90 11.30
N GLU A 193 23.31 -10.36 11.79
CA GLU A 193 23.08 -10.11 13.21
C GLU A 193 21.77 -10.77 13.68
N GLU A 194 21.76 -11.35 14.90
CA GLU A 194 20.51 -11.89 15.51
C GLU A 194 19.46 -10.79 15.79
N SER A 195 19.87 -9.52 15.74
CA SER A 195 19.01 -8.36 15.96
C SER A 195 19.34 -7.25 14.98
N ILE A 196 18.31 -6.59 14.42
CA ILE A 196 18.50 -5.45 13.51
C ILE A 196 19.00 -4.24 14.30
N SER A 197 20.18 -3.73 13.95
CA SER A 197 20.77 -2.57 14.61
C SER A 197 20.20 -1.25 14.08
N ILE A 198 20.29 -0.17 14.89
CA ILE A 198 19.85 1.17 14.46
C ILE A 198 20.64 1.65 13.23
N THR A 199 21.90 1.25 13.11
CA THR A 199 22.76 1.58 11.98
C THR A 199 22.22 0.99 10.68
N GLU A 200 21.77 -0.27 10.70
CA GLU A 200 21.16 -0.94 9.55
C GLU A 200 19.83 -0.28 9.16
N CYS A 201 19.00 0.11 10.14
CA CYS A 201 17.78 0.87 9.89
C CYS A 201 18.07 2.21 9.20
N ILE A 202 19.10 2.94 9.64
CA ILE A 202 19.52 4.21 9.02
C ILE A 202 20.03 3.96 7.59
N LEU A 203 20.80 2.89 7.38
CA LEU A 203 21.28 2.50 6.06
C LEU A 203 20.12 2.22 5.09
N MET A 204 19.11 1.46 5.53
CA MET A 204 17.89 1.20 4.76
C MET A 204 17.13 2.46 4.39
N MET A 205 16.92 3.34 5.36
CA MET A 205 16.26 4.63 5.14
C MET A 205 17.04 5.49 4.15
N THR A 206 18.37 5.46 4.21
CA THR A 206 19.24 6.19 3.29
C THR A 206 19.08 5.68 1.85
N VAL A 207 19.03 4.36 1.65
CA VAL A 207 18.79 3.76 0.33
C VAL A 207 17.44 4.19 -0.24
N TYR A 208 16.39 4.21 0.59
CA TYR A 208 15.06 4.69 0.16
C TYR A 208 15.08 6.18 -0.24
N VAL A 209 15.75 7.04 0.54
CA VAL A 209 15.90 8.46 0.21
C VAL A 209 16.67 8.65 -1.10
N ILE A 210 17.76 7.89 -1.31
CA ILE A 210 18.52 7.91 -2.57
C ILE A 210 17.63 7.49 -3.75
N TYR A 211 16.86 6.41 -3.60
CA TYR A 211 15.91 5.96 -4.61
C TYR A 211 14.92 7.07 -4.99
N LEU A 212 14.35 7.78 -4.01
CA LEU A 212 13.45 8.91 -4.27
C LEU A 212 14.14 10.05 -5.01
N ILE A 213 15.36 10.41 -4.62
CA ILE A 213 16.14 11.47 -5.27
C ILE A 213 16.43 11.10 -6.73
N VAL A 214 16.86 9.87 -7.01
CA VAL A 214 17.12 9.39 -8.37
C VAL A 214 15.86 9.47 -9.23
N ASN A 215 14.71 9.03 -8.71
CA ASN A 215 13.42 9.12 -9.40
C ASN A 215 13.02 10.56 -9.75
N VAL A 216 13.22 11.51 -8.82
CA VAL A 216 12.94 12.93 -9.06
C VAL A 216 13.90 13.52 -10.10
N ILE A 217 15.18 13.17 -10.02
CA ILE A 217 16.20 13.60 -10.99
C ILE A 217 15.88 13.08 -12.40
N ASP A 218 15.47 11.82 -12.53
CA ASP A 218 15.15 11.23 -13.83
C ASP A 218 13.97 11.96 -14.50
N VAL A 219 12.91 12.26 -13.74
CA VAL A 219 11.79 13.07 -14.24
C VAL A 219 12.25 14.47 -14.64
N TYR A 220 13.13 15.09 -13.85
CA TYR A 220 13.69 16.39 -14.18
C TYR A 220 14.51 16.37 -15.49
N ILE A 221 15.35 15.33 -15.66
CA ILE A 221 16.17 15.13 -16.86
C ILE A 221 15.29 14.90 -18.09
N ILE A 222 14.27 14.04 -18.00
CA ILE A 222 13.32 13.77 -19.09
C ILE A 222 12.61 15.06 -19.53
N ASN A 223 12.10 15.83 -18.57
CA ASN A 223 11.43 17.10 -18.85
C ASN A 223 12.36 18.13 -19.53
N ARG A 224 13.63 18.16 -19.14
CA ARG A 224 14.64 19.03 -19.76
C ARG A 224 14.98 18.55 -21.17
N ASN A 225 15.14 17.25 -21.37
CA ASN A 225 15.41 16.64 -22.67
C ASN A 225 14.26 16.89 -23.66
N LEU A 226 13.01 16.73 -23.23
CA LEU A 226 11.83 17.03 -24.05
C LEU A 226 11.80 18.50 -24.51
N LYS A 227 12.10 19.45 -23.62
CA LYS A 227 12.20 20.87 -23.98
C LYS A 227 13.34 21.13 -24.97
N SER A 228 14.48 20.47 -24.81
CA SER A 228 15.61 20.60 -25.74
C SER A 228 15.27 20.05 -27.12
N LEU A 229 14.68 18.85 -27.17
CA LEU A 229 14.29 18.19 -28.42
C LEU A 229 13.26 19.02 -29.19
N ARG A 230 12.29 19.61 -28.48
CA ARG A 230 11.31 20.50 -29.08
C ARG A 230 11.95 21.72 -29.74
N ARG A 231 12.91 22.36 -29.06
CA ARG A 231 13.66 23.49 -29.63
C ARG A 231 14.48 23.09 -30.86
N GLU A 232 15.08 21.90 -30.86
CA GLU A 232 15.82 21.41 -32.03
C GLU A 232 14.89 21.13 -33.22
N ILE A 233 13.70 20.57 -32.98
CA ILE A 233 12.68 20.38 -34.02
C ILE A 233 12.21 21.74 -34.57
N ASP A 234 11.92 22.71 -33.69
CA ASP A 234 11.47 24.05 -34.09
C ASP A 234 12.56 24.77 -34.91
N ALA A 235 13.84 24.66 -34.54
CA ALA A 235 14.95 25.21 -35.32
C ALA A 235 15.12 24.56 -36.70
N LEU A 236 14.80 23.27 -36.85
CA LEU A 236 14.82 22.57 -38.14
C LEU A 236 13.70 23.03 -39.09
N TYR A 237 12.64 23.64 -38.59
CA TYR A 237 11.59 24.25 -39.43
C TYR A 237 12.04 25.56 -40.08
N GLU A 238 12.94 26.30 -39.45
CA GLU A 238 13.45 27.58 -39.96
C GLU A 238 14.51 27.39 -41.07
N LEU A 239 15.11 26.20 -41.16
CA LEU A 239 16.12 25.88 -42.16
C LEU A 239 15.52 25.59 -43.55
N PRO A 240 16.29 25.84 -44.65
CA PRO A 240 15.91 25.43 -45.99
C PRO A 240 15.63 23.92 -46.04
N GLN A 241 14.52 23.51 -46.64
CA GLN A 241 14.04 22.13 -46.65
C GLN A 241 14.82 21.24 -47.64
N SER A 242 16.08 20.95 -47.35
CA SER A 242 16.84 19.87 -47.98
C SER A 242 16.38 18.50 -47.48
N ASP A 243 16.64 17.45 -48.25
CA ASP A 243 16.21 16.09 -47.87
C ASP A 243 16.92 15.59 -46.59
N ASP A 244 18.17 16.00 -46.34
CA ASP A 244 18.89 15.70 -45.09
C ASP A 244 18.20 16.31 -43.84
N VAL A 245 17.71 17.55 -43.96
CA VAL A 245 17.03 18.26 -42.85
C VAL A 245 15.69 17.60 -42.55
N LYS A 246 14.94 17.17 -43.58
CA LYS A 246 13.69 16.42 -43.41
C LYS A 246 13.94 15.11 -42.67
N GLN A 247 14.96 14.35 -43.08
CA GLN A 247 15.29 13.06 -42.47
C GLN A 247 15.72 13.21 -41.01
N LYS A 248 16.55 14.21 -40.70
CA LYS A 248 16.94 14.52 -39.31
C LYS A 248 15.74 14.94 -38.46
N ARG A 249 14.83 15.76 -39.01
CA ARG A 249 13.59 16.16 -38.32
C ARG A 249 12.71 14.96 -38.01
N GLU A 250 12.47 14.07 -38.97
CA GLU A 250 11.65 12.87 -38.76
C GLU A 250 12.24 11.96 -37.67
N ALA A 251 13.56 11.82 -37.62
CA ALA A 251 14.24 11.06 -36.56
C ALA A 251 14.04 11.71 -35.17
N LEU A 252 14.22 13.04 -35.07
CA LEU A 252 13.99 13.78 -33.82
C LEU A 252 12.53 13.78 -33.40
N GLU A 253 11.59 13.92 -34.34
CA GLU A 253 10.16 13.82 -34.09
C GLU A 253 9.75 12.44 -33.62
N SER A 254 10.34 11.37 -34.17
CA SER A 254 10.09 10.00 -33.71
C SER A 254 10.56 9.80 -32.26
N THR A 255 11.74 10.34 -31.93
CA THR A 255 12.33 10.30 -30.59
C THR A 255 11.50 11.14 -29.61
N TYR A 256 11.10 12.35 -30.01
CA TYR A 256 10.19 13.20 -29.26
C TYR A 256 8.86 12.50 -29.04
N LYS A 257 8.30 11.85 -30.06
CA LYS A 257 7.02 11.13 -29.97
C LYS A 257 7.12 9.93 -29.02
N LEU A 258 8.27 9.27 -28.93
CA LEU A 258 8.49 8.16 -28.01
C LEU A 258 8.59 8.66 -26.56
N LEU A 259 9.45 9.65 -26.30
CA LEU A 259 9.62 10.25 -24.95
C LEU A 259 8.38 11.02 -24.48
N SER A 260 7.70 11.70 -25.41
CA SER A 260 6.46 12.43 -25.13
C SER A 260 5.25 11.49 -25.06
N GLN A 261 5.38 10.17 -25.27
CA GLN A 261 4.24 9.27 -25.14
C GLN A 261 3.86 9.10 -23.66
N ASP A 262 4.87 9.06 -22.79
CA ASP A 262 4.72 9.15 -21.33
C ASP A 262 4.16 10.52 -20.92
N ASP A 263 4.61 11.60 -21.58
CA ASP A 263 4.11 12.97 -21.34
C ASP A 263 2.73 13.25 -22.02
N ARG A 264 2.32 12.46 -23.02
CA ARG A 264 0.98 12.57 -23.64
C ARG A 264 -0.10 11.84 -22.84
N LEU A 265 0.26 10.85 -22.03
CA LEU A 265 -0.62 10.39 -20.95
C LEU A 265 -0.88 11.57 -19.98
N PHE A 266 0.15 12.36 -19.68
CA PHE A 266 0.08 13.59 -18.89
C PHE A 266 -0.77 14.71 -19.58
N ASP A 267 -0.66 14.93 -20.90
CA ASP A 267 -1.46 15.94 -21.63
C ASP A 267 -2.90 15.50 -22.03
N LYS A 268 -3.15 14.22 -22.36
CA LYS A 268 -4.53 13.71 -22.55
C LYS A 268 -5.34 13.80 -21.26
N SER A 269 -4.68 13.60 -20.11
CA SER A 269 -5.22 13.91 -18.79
C SER A 269 -5.55 15.41 -18.69
N ARG A 270 -4.62 16.31 -19.08
CA ARG A 270 -4.79 17.79 -19.06
C ARG A 270 -6.02 18.29 -19.83
N ARG A 271 -6.35 17.70 -20.98
CA ARG A 271 -7.53 18.12 -21.79
C ARG A 271 -8.87 17.63 -21.26
N ARG A 272 -8.92 16.48 -20.57
CA ARG A 272 -10.19 15.97 -20.00
C ARG A 272 -10.66 16.75 -18.78
N THR A 273 -9.75 17.37 -18.03
CA THR A 273 -10.06 18.18 -16.85
C THR A 273 -10.50 19.61 -17.14
N CYS A 274 -10.30 20.12 -18.36
CA CYS A 274 -10.84 21.44 -18.74
C CYS A 274 -12.25 21.36 -19.34
N HIS A 275 -12.81 20.15 -19.50
CA HIS A 275 -14.10 19.91 -20.14
C HIS A 275 -15.17 19.29 -19.24
N ASN A 276 -14.90 19.16 -17.93
CA ASN A 276 -15.91 18.85 -16.91
C ASN A 276 -15.95 19.96 -15.88
#